data_AF-A0AAV0Q8A8-F1
#
_entry.id   AF-A0AAV0Q8A8-F1
#
_cell.length_a   1.000
_cell.length_b   1.000
_cell.length_c   1.000
_cell.angle_alpha   90.00
_cell.angle_beta   90.00
_cell.angle_gamma   90.00
#
_symmetry.space_group_name_H-M   'P 1'
#
loop_
_entity.id
_entity.type
_entity.pdbx_description
1 polymer ?
#
loop_
_entity_poly.entity_id
_entity_poly.type
_entity_poly.pdbx_seq_one_letter_code
_entity_poly.pdbx_strand_id
1 'polypeptide(L)'
;MNDLVHLEKERDIQPSPEIDAFMKASSVRGKKHSISTDYILKVLGLDVCANTLVGSDMIRGVSGGQKKRVTTGEMIVGPRKTLLMDEISTGLDSSTTYQIVKCIGNFVHFMEGTVLMALLQPPPETFDLFDDLILLSEGYVVYEGPRVEVLEFFGSLGFQLPPRKSIADFLQEVTSKKDQAQYWADPTKPYVFISASNIARAFIKSPFGRSMSASIYVPYEENMNRPEALSKTKYATSRWELLKTCLTREVLLISRQRFLYIFKTCQVAFVGFVTCTIFSRSRMHPGSETEGNLYLACLFFGLVHILFNGFSELSLLMFRLPVFYKQRDNLFHPAWAWSLASFLLRIPYSIVEAVVWTSIVYYSVGFSPEIWR
;
A
#
# COMPACT_ATOMS: atom_id res chain seq x y z
N MET A 1 -7.95 -9.43 27.41
CA MET A 1 -8.92 -8.55 28.09
C MET A 1 -8.87 -8.76 29.60
N ASN A 2 -8.96 -10.00 30.09
CA ASN A 2 -8.80 -10.29 31.53
C ASN A 2 -7.43 -9.83 32.09
N ASP A 3 -6.33 -10.03 31.35
CA ASP A 3 -5.00 -9.59 31.81
C ASP A 3 -4.84 -8.06 31.89
N LEU A 4 -5.41 -7.30 30.95
CA LEU A 4 -5.29 -5.84 30.91
C LEU A 4 -6.05 -5.20 32.08
N VAL A 5 -7.29 -5.64 32.31
CA VAL A 5 -8.11 -5.18 33.44
C VAL A 5 -7.49 -5.59 34.78
N HIS A 6 -6.83 -6.75 34.84
CA HIS A 6 -6.11 -7.18 36.04
C HIS A 6 -4.89 -6.30 36.33
N LEU A 7 -4.10 -5.97 35.30
CA LEU A 7 -2.93 -5.10 35.41
C LEU A 7 -3.28 -3.64 35.74
N GLU A 8 -4.35 -3.11 35.16
CA GLU A 8 -4.87 -1.77 35.47
C GLU A 8 -5.31 -1.67 36.93
N LYS A 9 -5.91 -2.74 37.46
CA LYS A 9 -6.38 -2.84 38.84
C LYS A 9 -5.24 -3.07 39.84
N GLU A 10 -4.19 -3.80 39.45
CA GLU A 10 -2.97 -3.96 40.26
C GLU A 10 -2.14 -2.67 40.36
N ARG A 11 -2.17 -1.83 39.32
CA ARG A 11 -1.37 -0.59 39.25
C ARG A 11 -2.13 0.68 39.61
N ASP A 12 -3.41 0.57 39.98
CA ASP A 12 -4.30 1.69 40.32
C ASP A 12 -4.33 2.80 39.25
N ILE A 13 -4.29 2.39 37.98
CA ILE A 13 -4.33 3.32 36.84
C ILE A 13 -5.78 3.43 36.40
N GLN A 14 -6.35 4.64 36.45
CA GLN A 14 -7.61 4.95 35.77
C GLN A 14 -7.32 5.39 34.34
N PRO A 15 -7.52 4.54 33.31
CA PRO A 15 -7.36 4.96 31.93
C PRO A 15 -8.39 6.03 31.58
N SER A 16 -8.03 6.95 30.69
CA SER A 16 -8.99 7.96 30.22
C SER A 16 -10.17 7.25 29.55
N PRO A 17 -11.42 7.73 29.72
CA PRO A 17 -12.61 7.02 29.24
C PRO A 17 -12.59 6.74 27.74
N GLU A 18 -11.96 7.63 26.97
CA GLU A 18 -11.83 7.52 25.51
C GLU A 18 -10.80 6.46 25.10
N ILE A 19 -9.66 6.40 25.78
CA ILE A 19 -8.60 5.40 25.53
C ILE A 19 -9.08 4.03 25.99
N ASP A 20 -9.74 3.94 27.15
CA ASP A 20 -10.33 2.71 27.67
C ASP A 20 -11.43 2.18 26.73
N ALA A 21 -12.32 3.05 26.25
CA ALA A 21 -13.33 2.70 25.26
C ALA A 21 -12.68 2.24 23.94
N PHE A 22 -11.64 2.92 23.47
CA PHE A 22 -10.91 2.54 22.25
C PHE A 22 -10.21 1.19 22.40
N MET A 23 -9.51 0.95 23.51
CA MET A 23 -8.79 -0.30 23.78
C MET A 23 -9.75 -1.47 23.98
N LYS A 24 -10.82 -1.29 24.76
CA LYS A 24 -11.87 -2.30 24.94
C LYS A 24 -12.52 -2.63 23.62
N ALA A 25 -12.89 -1.63 22.83
CA ALA A 25 -13.60 -1.85 21.59
C ALA A 25 -12.67 -2.41 20.48
N SER A 26 -11.39 -2.05 20.46
CA SER A 26 -10.36 -2.62 19.57
C SER A 26 -10.04 -4.09 19.88
N SER A 27 -10.24 -4.51 21.13
CA SER A 27 -10.03 -5.90 21.58
C SER A 27 -11.21 -6.84 21.28
N VAL A 28 -12.37 -6.32 20.85
CA VAL A 28 -13.55 -7.14 20.50
C VAL A 28 -13.35 -7.79 19.13
N ARG A 29 -12.83 -9.02 19.14
CA ARG A 29 -12.86 -9.92 17.96
C ARG A 29 -14.31 -10.12 17.51
N GLY A 30 -14.68 -9.59 16.34
CA GLY A 30 -15.95 -9.94 15.69
C GLY A 30 -16.72 -8.84 14.94
N LYS A 31 -16.34 -7.55 15.01
CA LYS A 31 -16.93 -6.54 14.14
C LYS A 31 -16.32 -6.62 12.73
N LYS A 32 -17.17 -6.47 11.69
CA LYS A 32 -16.79 -6.49 10.26
C LYS A 32 -15.68 -5.49 9.90
N HIS A 33 -15.56 -4.41 10.67
CA HIS A 33 -14.47 -3.44 10.61
C HIS A 33 -13.77 -3.41 11.97
N SER A 34 -12.43 -3.49 11.94
CA SER A 34 -11.63 -3.15 13.13
C SER A 34 -11.87 -1.68 13.44
N ILE A 35 -12.07 -1.35 14.71
CA ILE A 35 -12.31 0.04 15.14
C ILE A 35 -11.15 0.95 14.75
N SER A 36 -9.94 0.39 14.72
CA SER A 36 -8.76 1.05 14.14
C SER A 36 -8.97 1.44 12.68
N THR A 37 -9.59 0.58 11.87
CA THR A 37 -9.90 0.89 10.45
C THR A 37 -10.92 2.01 10.32
N ASP A 38 -12.01 1.97 11.09
CA ASP A 38 -13.05 3.02 11.06
C ASP A 38 -12.49 4.36 11.54
N TYR A 39 -11.64 4.33 12.57
CA TYR A 39 -10.93 5.51 13.05
C TYR A 39 -10.02 6.09 11.98
N ILE A 40 -9.19 5.27 11.34
CA ILE A 40 -8.26 5.73 10.30
C ILE A 40 -9.01 6.24 9.06
N LEU A 41 -10.13 5.63 8.69
CA LEU A 41 -10.99 6.14 7.64
C LEU A 41 -11.49 7.56 7.95
N LYS A 42 -11.89 7.84 9.19
CA LYS A 42 -12.29 9.19 9.63
C LYS A 42 -11.12 10.16 9.67
N VAL A 43 -9.98 9.76 10.24
CA VAL A 43 -8.78 10.61 10.32
C VAL A 43 -8.33 11.02 8.92
N LEU A 44 -8.41 10.12 7.94
CA LEU A 44 -8.05 10.40 6.54
C LEU A 44 -9.18 11.07 5.73
N GLY A 45 -10.36 11.31 6.31
CA GLY A 45 -11.53 11.85 5.60
C GLY A 45 -11.96 10.99 4.41
N LEU A 46 -11.90 9.66 4.59
CA LEU A 46 -12.31 8.62 3.63
C LEU A 46 -13.67 8.01 4.00
N ASP A 47 -14.31 8.48 5.07
CA ASP A 47 -15.63 8.07 5.52
C ASP A 47 -16.71 8.26 4.44
N VAL A 48 -16.65 9.39 3.71
CA VAL A 48 -17.57 9.70 2.61
C VAL A 48 -17.48 8.70 1.44
N CYS A 49 -16.36 7.99 1.29
CA CYS A 49 -16.12 7.03 0.21
C CYS A 49 -15.84 5.60 0.70
N ALA A 50 -16.12 5.29 1.97
CA ALA A 50 -15.79 3.99 2.58
C ALA A 50 -16.42 2.79 1.85
N ASN A 51 -17.62 2.97 1.28
CA ASN A 51 -18.36 1.94 0.55
C ASN A 51 -18.24 2.07 -0.98
N THR A 52 -17.42 2.98 -1.47
CA THR A 52 -17.24 3.22 -2.91
C THR A 52 -16.11 2.34 -3.45
N LEU A 53 -16.27 1.80 -4.66
CA LEU A 53 -15.19 1.06 -5.33
C LEU A 53 -14.03 2.02 -5.63
N VAL A 54 -12.80 1.59 -5.31
CA VAL A 54 -11.59 2.37 -5.62
C VAL A 54 -11.47 2.63 -7.13
N GLY A 55 -11.94 1.68 -7.96
CA GLY A 55 -11.95 1.80 -9.41
C GLY A 55 -10.60 1.47 -10.06
N SER A 56 -10.56 1.65 -11.36
CA SER A 56 -9.40 1.49 -12.25
C SER A 56 -9.44 2.55 -13.34
N ASP A 57 -8.45 2.60 -14.22
CA ASP A 57 -8.44 3.58 -15.32
C ASP A 57 -9.68 3.42 -16.23
N MET A 58 -10.19 2.19 -16.34
CA MET A 58 -11.40 1.85 -17.10
C MET A 58 -12.72 1.95 -16.30
N ILE A 59 -12.66 1.98 -14.97
CA ILE A 59 -13.85 1.92 -14.10
C ILE A 59 -13.77 3.07 -13.11
N ARG A 60 -14.65 4.05 -13.28
CA ARG A 60 -14.71 5.21 -12.39
C ARG A 60 -14.88 4.75 -10.93
N GLY A 61 -14.05 5.30 -10.06
CA GLY A 61 -14.08 5.03 -8.62
C GLY A 61 -13.80 6.29 -7.82
N VAL A 62 -12.98 6.16 -6.77
CA VAL A 62 -12.56 7.29 -5.92
C VAL A 62 -11.64 8.25 -6.67
N SER A 63 -11.55 9.50 -6.22
CA SER A 63 -10.66 10.50 -6.83
C SER A 63 -9.17 10.13 -6.66
N GLY A 64 -8.28 10.75 -7.44
CA GLY A 64 -6.83 10.52 -7.33
C GLY A 64 -6.28 10.79 -5.92
N GLY A 65 -6.67 11.93 -5.32
CA GLY A 65 -6.31 12.26 -3.94
C GLY A 65 -6.89 11.29 -2.91
N GLN A 66 -8.12 10.80 -3.10
CA GLN A 66 -8.69 9.74 -2.26
C GLN A 66 -7.92 8.42 -2.41
N LYS A 67 -7.52 8.04 -3.62
CA LYS A 67 -6.72 6.83 -3.89
C LYS A 67 -5.36 6.87 -3.17
N LYS A 68 -4.71 8.03 -3.14
CA LYS A 68 -3.47 8.23 -2.37
C LYS A 68 -3.73 8.10 -0.87
N ARG A 69 -4.78 8.74 -0.34
CA ARG A 69 -5.19 8.60 1.07
C ARG A 69 -5.51 7.16 1.46
N VAL A 70 -6.18 6.40 0.61
CA VAL A 70 -6.42 4.95 0.82
C VAL A 70 -5.11 4.18 0.88
N THR A 71 -4.15 4.51 0.01
CA THR A 71 -2.81 3.91 0.03
C THR A 71 -2.05 4.23 1.31
N THR A 72 -2.15 5.46 1.81
CA THR A 72 -1.58 5.87 3.10
C THR A 72 -2.27 5.13 4.25
N GLY A 73 -3.60 5.06 4.25
CA GLY A 73 -4.39 4.33 5.26
C GLY A 73 -4.07 2.84 5.30
N GLU A 74 -3.86 2.21 4.15
CA GLU A 74 -3.40 0.81 4.07
C GLU A 74 -2.10 0.60 4.87
N MET A 75 -1.17 1.56 4.82
CA MET A 75 0.11 1.47 5.55
C MET A 75 -0.04 1.80 7.04
N ILE A 76 -0.98 2.67 7.42
CA ILE A 76 -1.19 3.17 8.79
C ILE A 76 -2.04 2.22 9.65
N VAL A 77 -2.99 1.47 9.06
CA VAL A 77 -3.90 0.55 9.80
C VAL A 77 -3.16 -0.58 10.50
N GLY A 78 -1.93 -0.89 10.10
CA GLY A 78 -1.10 -1.90 10.76
C GLY A 78 -0.55 -1.44 12.13
N PRO A 79 0.05 -2.36 12.90
CA PRO A 79 0.70 -2.04 14.18
C PRO A 79 2.02 -1.26 14.02
N ARG A 80 2.22 -0.55 12.89
CA ARG A 80 3.48 0.14 12.60
C ARG A 80 3.50 1.46 13.33
N LYS A 81 4.48 1.63 14.21
CA LYS A 81 4.76 2.92 14.84
C LYS A 81 5.72 3.78 14.02
N THR A 82 6.43 3.23 13.03
CA THR A 82 7.37 4.00 12.19
C THR A 82 6.99 3.95 10.71
N LEU A 83 6.92 5.11 10.07
CA LEU A 83 6.59 5.23 8.64
C LEU A 83 7.66 6.07 7.94
N LEU A 84 8.15 5.55 6.81
CA LEU A 84 9.05 6.26 5.91
C LEU A 84 8.26 6.59 4.64
N MET A 85 8.15 7.86 4.32
CA MET A 85 7.28 8.36 3.28
C MET A 85 8.07 9.18 2.27
N ASP A 86 8.25 8.62 1.08
CA ASP A 86 8.99 9.26 0.00
C ASP A 86 8.03 9.89 -1.02
N GLU A 87 8.39 11.09 -1.50
CA GLU A 87 7.70 11.83 -2.56
C GLU A 87 6.16 11.85 -2.45
N ILE A 88 5.59 12.07 -1.26
CA ILE A 88 4.13 11.92 -1.11
C ILE A 88 3.32 13.02 -1.82
N SER A 89 3.94 14.18 -2.09
CA SER A 89 3.31 15.33 -2.77
C SER A 89 3.31 15.22 -4.29
N THR A 90 4.05 14.26 -4.88
CA THR A 90 4.15 14.16 -6.34
C THR A 90 2.80 13.78 -6.96
N GLY A 91 2.38 14.58 -7.95
CA GLY A 91 1.11 14.39 -8.66
C GLY A 91 -0.14 14.80 -7.85
N LEU A 92 0.02 15.55 -6.76
CA LEU A 92 -1.08 16.10 -5.96
C LEU A 92 -1.13 17.63 -6.03
N ASP A 93 -2.32 18.18 -5.86
CA ASP A 93 -2.49 19.61 -5.60
C ASP A 93 -2.07 19.96 -4.17
N SER A 94 -1.77 21.24 -3.94
CA SER A 94 -1.31 21.75 -2.64
C SER A 94 -2.33 21.51 -1.53
N SER A 95 -3.63 21.62 -1.82
CA SER A 95 -4.69 21.43 -0.83
C SER A 95 -4.81 19.97 -0.37
N THR A 96 -4.75 19.02 -1.32
CA THR A 96 -4.74 17.59 -1.00
C THR A 96 -3.47 17.21 -0.24
N THR A 97 -2.31 17.77 -0.61
CA THR A 97 -1.04 17.53 0.10
C THR A 97 -1.13 17.98 1.55
N TYR A 98 -1.58 19.21 1.80
CA TYR A 98 -1.80 19.74 3.15
C TYR A 98 -2.72 18.83 3.98
N GLN A 99 -3.83 18.38 3.39
CA GLN A 99 -4.75 17.47 4.08
C GLN A 99 -4.05 16.15 4.45
N ILE A 100 -3.29 15.55 3.55
CA ILE A 100 -2.57 14.29 3.81
C ILE A 100 -1.55 14.47 4.93
N VAL A 101 -0.71 15.51 4.87
CA VAL A 101 0.31 15.79 5.90
C VAL A 101 -0.35 16.06 7.24
N LYS A 102 -1.45 16.83 7.28
CA LYS A 102 -2.22 17.06 8.51
C LYS A 102 -2.78 15.77 9.10
N CYS A 103 -3.29 14.87 8.28
CA CYS A 103 -3.77 13.57 8.76
C CYS A 103 -2.63 12.71 9.35
N ILE A 104 -1.45 12.78 8.73
CA ILE A 104 -0.26 12.07 9.20
C ILE A 104 0.27 12.67 10.50
N GLY A 105 0.27 14.00 10.64
CA GLY A 105 0.60 14.68 11.89
C GLY A 105 -0.34 14.27 13.03
N ASN A 106 -1.64 14.22 12.76
CA ASN A 106 -2.60 13.66 13.72
C ASN A 106 -2.24 12.21 14.11
N PHE A 107 -1.89 11.37 13.13
CA PHE A 107 -1.44 10.00 13.42
C PHE A 107 -0.19 9.97 14.33
N VAL A 108 0.82 10.79 14.05
CA VAL A 108 2.04 10.92 14.86
C VAL A 108 1.70 11.24 16.32
N HIS A 109 0.88 12.28 16.55
CA HIS A 109 0.58 12.75 17.89
C HIS A 109 -0.41 11.86 18.65
N PHE A 110 -1.42 11.27 17.99
CA PHE A 110 -2.43 10.45 18.66
C PHE A 110 -2.05 8.98 18.82
N MET A 111 -1.28 8.42 17.88
CA MET A 111 -0.90 7.00 17.89
C MET A 111 0.56 6.78 18.32
N GLU A 112 1.24 7.83 18.80
CA GLU A 112 2.66 7.83 19.15
C GLU A 112 3.54 7.26 18.03
N GLY A 113 3.24 7.67 16.80
CA GLY A 113 3.96 7.24 15.60
C GLY A 113 5.16 8.15 15.30
N THR A 114 6.22 7.61 14.71
CA THR A 114 7.34 8.36 14.13
C THR A 114 7.22 8.33 12.61
N VAL A 115 7.19 9.49 11.97
CA VAL A 115 7.11 9.59 10.52
C VAL A 115 8.30 10.38 10.00
N LEU A 116 9.05 9.78 9.08
CA LEU A 116 10.03 10.49 8.27
C LEU A 116 9.43 10.70 6.88
N MET A 117 9.38 11.95 6.43
CA MET A 117 8.76 12.32 5.17
C MET A 117 9.70 13.17 4.32
N ALA A 118 9.85 12.80 3.05
CA ALA A 118 10.52 13.61 2.05
C ALA A 118 9.48 14.38 1.23
N LEU A 119 9.59 15.72 1.24
CA LEU A 119 8.76 16.62 0.46
C LEU A 119 9.62 17.49 -0.46
N LEU A 120 9.20 17.61 -1.72
CA LEU A 120 9.76 18.58 -2.64
C LEU A 120 8.98 19.90 -2.52
N GLN A 121 9.65 20.96 -2.07
CA GLN A 121 9.14 22.34 -2.04
C GLN A 121 7.72 22.47 -1.45
N PRO A 122 7.53 22.11 -0.16
CA PRO A 122 6.22 22.22 0.46
C PRO A 122 5.74 23.67 0.54
N PRO A 123 4.44 23.95 0.30
CA PRO A 123 3.84 25.24 0.61
C PRO A 123 4.01 25.61 2.09
N PRO A 124 4.02 26.91 2.45
CA PRO A 124 4.21 27.35 3.83
C PRO A 124 3.27 26.66 4.83
N GLU A 125 2.00 26.52 4.47
CA GLU A 125 0.98 25.90 5.33
C GLU A 125 1.28 24.42 5.60
N THR A 126 1.92 23.74 4.66
CA THR A 126 2.33 22.33 4.80
C THR A 126 3.64 22.22 5.57
N PHE A 127 4.58 23.14 5.32
CA PHE A 127 5.85 23.22 6.03
C PHE A 127 5.66 23.47 7.53
N ASP A 128 4.66 24.27 7.91
CA ASP A 128 4.36 24.58 9.30
C ASP A 128 3.79 23.39 10.11
N LEU A 129 3.40 22.30 9.45
CA LEU A 129 2.91 21.07 10.11
C LEU A 129 4.04 20.17 10.64
N PHE A 130 5.30 20.46 10.33
CA PHE A 130 6.44 19.64 10.75
C PHE A 130 7.06 20.12 12.07
N ASP A 131 7.37 19.16 12.94
CA ASP A 131 8.07 19.38 14.20
C ASP A 131 9.57 19.63 13.95
N ASP A 132 10.22 18.67 13.28
CA ASP A 132 11.64 18.66 12.97
C ASP A 132 11.91 18.67 11.45
N LEU A 133 13.10 19.13 11.08
CA LEU A 133 13.60 19.17 9.71
C LEU A 133 14.92 18.42 9.60
N ILE A 134 15.11 17.75 8.47
CA ILE A 134 16.42 17.26 8.03
C ILE A 134 16.69 17.89 6.66
N LEU A 135 17.74 18.71 6.58
CA LEU A 135 18.15 19.36 5.34
C LEU A 135 19.43 18.68 4.82
N LEU A 136 19.32 18.07 3.65
CA LEU A 136 20.40 17.39 2.95
C LEU A 136 20.83 18.23 1.74
N SER A 137 22.13 18.44 1.57
CA SER A 137 22.70 19.11 0.40
C SER A 137 24.04 18.48 0.02
N GLU A 138 24.20 18.10 -1.25
CA GLU A 138 25.43 17.48 -1.80
C GLU A 138 25.96 16.28 -0.98
N GLY A 139 25.07 15.51 -0.35
CA GLY A 139 25.43 14.37 0.51
C GLY A 139 25.78 14.72 1.96
N TYR A 140 25.67 15.99 2.36
CA TYR A 140 25.90 16.45 3.72
C TYR A 140 24.58 16.81 4.42
N VAL A 141 24.47 16.47 5.70
CA VAL A 141 23.44 17.02 6.60
C VAL A 141 23.86 18.44 6.97
N VAL A 142 23.18 19.42 6.41
CA VAL A 142 23.49 20.84 6.66
C VAL A 142 22.72 21.39 7.86
N TYR A 143 21.59 20.77 8.20
CA TYR A 143 20.80 21.06 9.39
C TYR A 143 19.92 19.86 9.74
N GLU A 144 19.81 19.58 11.04
CA GLU A 144 18.86 18.63 11.61
C GLU A 144 18.37 19.15 12.97
N GLY A 145 17.05 19.19 13.16
CA GLY A 145 16.45 19.66 14.41
C GLY A 145 15.14 20.43 14.22
N PRO A 146 14.68 21.17 15.25
CA PRO A 146 13.39 21.82 15.25
C PRO A 146 13.23 22.80 14.09
N ARG A 147 12.05 22.81 13.48
CA ARG A 147 11.74 23.72 12.36
C ARG A 147 11.89 25.20 12.75
N VAL A 148 11.56 25.55 14.00
CA VAL A 148 11.54 26.94 14.50
C VAL A 148 12.96 27.53 14.59
N GLU A 149 13.95 26.70 14.88
CA GLU A 149 15.33 27.12 15.14
C GLU A 149 16.17 27.23 13.85
N VAL A 150 15.66 26.73 12.71
CA VAL A 150 16.42 26.68 11.45
C VAL A 150 16.85 28.07 10.97
N LEU A 151 15.99 29.08 11.12
CA LEU A 151 16.30 30.45 10.70
C LEU A 151 17.39 31.08 11.58
N GLU A 152 17.44 30.74 12.87
CA GLU A 152 18.47 31.21 13.79
C GLU A 152 19.83 30.61 13.40
N PHE A 153 19.86 29.31 13.07
CA PHE A 153 21.08 28.66 12.59
C PHE A 153 21.64 29.32 11.33
N PHE A 154 20.81 29.51 10.29
CA PHE A 154 21.26 30.19 9.06
C PHE A 154 21.57 31.68 9.29
N GLY A 155 20.89 32.34 10.23
CA GLY A 155 21.22 33.68 10.71
C GLY A 155 22.63 33.77 11.29
N SER A 156 23.05 32.78 12.08
CA SER A 156 24.40 32.71 12.64
C SER A 156 25.51 32.59 11.58
N LEU A 157 25.16 32.10 10.38
CA LEU A 157 26.06 32.01 9.22
C LEU A 157 26.08 33.29 8.37
N GLY A 158 25.23 34.27 8.69
CA GLY A 158 25.12 35.54 7.96
C GLY A 158 24.05 35.54 6.86
N PHE A 159 23.11 34.58 6.88
CA PHE A 159 22.00 34.55 5.92
C PHE A 159 20.69 35.06 6.55
N GLN A 160 19.89 35.79 5.77
CA GLN A 160 18.59 36.31 6.21
C GLN A 160 17.49 35.94 5.21
N LEU A 161 16.33 35.56 5.74
CA LEU A 161 15.14 35.26 4.95
C LEU A 161 14.55 36.56 4.35
N PRO A 162 14.34 36.64 3.03
CA PRO A 162 13.66 37.78 2.41
C PRO A 162 12.15 37.82 2.76
N PRO A 163 11.51 39.00 2.88
CA PRO A 163 10.13 39.12 3.39
C PRO A 163 9.04 38.40 2.58
N ARG A 164 9.26 38.12 1.30
CA ARG A 164 8.27 37.51 0.38
C ARG A 164 8.58 36.06 0.04
N LYS A 165 9.61 35.47 0.63
CA LYS A 165 10.06 34.12 0.29
C LYS A 165 9.63 33.12 1.36
N SER A 166 9.22 31.93 0.94
CA SER A 166 8.92 30.85 1.87
C SER A 166 10.20 30.33 2.52
N ILE A 167 10.10 29.81 3.75
CA ILE A 167 11.23 29.21 4.45
C ILE A 167 11.73 27.99 3.68
N ALA A 168 10.83 27.15 3.16
CA ALA A 168 11.19 25.97 2.39
C ALA A 168 12.01 26.31 1.13
N ASP A 169 11.61 27.33 0.38
CA ASP A 169 12.36 27.77 -0.82
C ASP A 169 13.72 28.36 -0.43
N PHE A 170 13.76 29.15 0.65
CA PHE A 170 15.01 29.68 1.19
C PHE A 170 15.99 28.56 1.56
N LEU A 171 15.54 27.54 2.29
CA LEU A 171 16.40 26.43 2.73
C LEU A 171 16.96 25.61 1.56
N GLN A 172 16.21 25.46 0.47
CA GLN A 172 16.72 24.79 -0.73
C GLN A 172 17.77 25.65 -1.46
N GLU A 173 17.49 26.94 -1.61
CA GLU A 173 18.34 27.82 -2.40
C GLU A 173 19.58 28.35 -1.66
N VAL A 174 19.53 28.48 -0.32
CA VAL A 174 20.68 28.97 0.47
C VAL A 174 21.89 28.04 0.39
N THR A 175 21.68 26.78 0.01
CA THR A 175 22.79 25.83 -0.23
C THR A 175 23.30 25.83 -1.68
N SER A 176 22.58 26.47 -2.60
CA SER A 176 22.92 26.56 -4.03
C SER A 176 23.95 27.65 -4.31
N LYS A 177 24.99 27.32 -5.08
CA LYS A 177 26.02 28.29 -5.50
C LYS A 177 25.47 29.46 -6.32
N LYS A 178 24.38 29.26 -7.06
CA LYS A 178 23.78 30.30 -7.91
C LYS A 178 23.00 31.32 -7.09
N ASP A 179 22.37 30.86 -6.02
CA ASP A 179 21.28 31.58 -5.35
C ASP A 179 21.69 32.09 -3.95
N GLN A 180 22.71 31.48 -3.32
CA GLN A 180 23.13 31.80 -1.95
C GLN A 180 23.48 33.30 -1.74
N ALA A 181 24.02 33.98 -2.77
CA ALA A 181 24.41 35.39 -2.68
C ALA A 181 23.23 36.33 -2.36
N GLN A 182 22.01 35.99 -2.80
CA GLN A 182 20.83 36.85 -2.61
C GLN A 182 20.34 36.89 -1.15
N TYR A 183 20.81 35.95 -0.32
CA TYR A 183 20.42 35.81 1.07
C TYR A 183 21.42 36.40 2.06
N TRP A 184 22.49 37.01 1.55
CA TRP A 184 23.53 37.58 2.39
C TRP A 184 22.99 38.77 3.18
N ALA A 185 23.04 38.68 4.51
CA ALA A 185 22.38 39.64 5.41
C ALA A 185 23.13 40.98 5.54
N ASP A 186 24.47 40.96 5.36
CA ASP A 186 25.34 42.11 5.62
C ASP A 186 25.94 42.66 4.31
N PRO A 187 25.36 43.73 3.72
CA PRO A 187 25.86 44.32 2.49
C PRO A 187 27.26 44.94 2.64
N THR A 188 27.72 45.18 3.87
CA THR A 188 29.03 45.79 4.13
C THR A 188 30.18 44.81 3.99
N LYS A 189 29.89 43.50 4.08
CA LYS A 189 30.88 42.43 3.91
C LYS A 189 30.79 41.82 2.53
N PRO A 190 31.93 41.55 1.86
CA PRO A 190 31.92 40.85 0.58
C PRO A 190 31.36 39.45 0.78
N TYR A 191 30.40 39.08 -0.05
CA TYR A 191 29.84 37.74 -0.07
C TYR A 191 30.92 36.71 -0.44
N VAL A 192 31.00 35.63 0.33
CA VAL A 192 31.83 34.46 0.04
C VAL A 192 30.93 33.24 0.05
N PHE A 193 31.00 32.46 -1.02
CA PHE A 193 30.23 31.22 -1.11
C PHE A 193 30.66 30.23 -0.01
N ILE A 194 29.69 29.79 0.78
CA ILE A 194 29.84 28.77 1.81
C ILE A 194 29.33 27.45 1.22
N SER A 195 30.24 26.50 1.00
CA SER A 195 29.89 25.17 0.50
C SER A 195 29.05 24.37 1.50
N ALA A 196 28.26 23.41 1.01
CA ALA A 196 27.47 22.50 1.87
C ALA A 196 28.33 21.82 2.94
N SER A 197 29.57 21.42 2.60
CA SER A 197 30.53 20.85 3.56
C SER A 197 30.97 21.82 4.66
N ASN A 198 31.02 23.12 4.38
CA ASN A 198 31.34 24.13 5.39
C ASN A 198 30.15 24.39 6.30
N ILE A 199 28.94 24.44 5.73
CA ILE A 199 27.69 24.58 6.49
C ILE A 199 27.51 23.38 7.42
N ALA A 200 27.70 22.16 6.93
CA ALA A 200 27.63 20.94 7.75
C ALA A 200 28.65 20.94 8.90
N ARG A 201 29.90 21.40 8.65
CA ARG A 201 30.89 21.57 9.71
C ARG A 201 30.49 22.62 10.74
N ALA A 202 29.85 23.70 10.31
CA ALA A 202 29.32 24.72 11.20
C ALA A 202 28.14 24.19 12.03
N PHE A 203 27.26 23.39 11.42
CA PHE A 203 26.16 22.71 12.10
C PHE A 203 26.65 21.79 13.22
N ILE A 204 27.62 20.90 12.95
CA ILE A 204 28.19 20.00 13.96
C ILE A 204 28.78 20.78 15.16
N LYS A 205 29.37 21.95 14.91
CA LYS A 205 29.94 22.81 15.97
C LYS A 205 28.90 23.67 16.69
N SER A 206 27.75 23.90 16.08
CA SER A 206 26.66 24.69 16.64
C SER A 206 26.08 24.04 17.90
N PRO A 207 25.35 24.79 18.74
CA PRO A 207 24.60 24.21 19.87
C PRO A 207 23.63 23.11 19.41
N PHE A 208 22.98 23.29 18.26
CA PHE A 208 22.03 22.36 17.66
C PHE A 208 22.68 21.00 17.35
N GLY A 209 23.77 21.01 16.58
CA GLY A 209 24.50 19.79 16.23
C GLY A 209 25.11 19.08 17.45
N ARG A 210 25.52 19.83 18.48
CA ARG A 210 25.98 19.24 19.75
C ARG A 210 24.85 18.60 20.55
N SER A 211 23.67 19.23 20.61
CA SER A 211 22.48 18.68 21.27
C SER A 211 22.02 17.39 20.60
N MET A 212 21.93 17.39 19.27
CA MET A 212 21.62 16.21 18.46
C MET A 212 22.66 15.11 18.63
N SER A 213 23.96 15.44 18.61
CA SER A 213 24.99 14.44 18.87
C SER A 213 24.85 13.84 20.26
N ALA A 214 24.59 14.67 21.28
CA ALA A 214 24.39 14.21 22.65
C ALA A 214 23.20 13.25 22.78
N SER A 215 22.08 13.49 22.09
CA SER A 215 20.92 12.58 22.11
C SER A 215 21.21 11.25 21.41
N ILE A 216 21.99 11.25 20.33
CA ILE A 216 22.41 10.03 19.63
C ILE A 216 23.39 9.19 20.46
N TYR A 217 24.28 9.83 21.23
CA TYR A 217 25.26 9.13 22.07
C TYR A 217 24.69 8.51 23.33
N VAL A 218 23.43 8.82 23.71
CA VAL A 218 22.78 8.14 24.83
C VAL A 218 22.63 6.65 24.48
N PRO A 219 23.31 5.74 25.19
CA PRO A 219 23.20 4.32 24.91
C PRO A 219 21.75 3.87 25.08
N TYR A 220 21.26 3.04 24.16
CA TYR A 220 19.98 2.38 24.35
C TYR A 220 20.08 1.47 25.58
N GLU A 221 19.52 1.90 26.72
CA GLU A 221 19.46 1.08 27.92
C GLU A 221 18.40 0.00 27.75
N GLU A 222 18.86 -1.23 27.51
CA GLU A 222 18.02 -2.43 27.34
C GLU A 222 17.07 -2.68 28.54
N ASN A 223 17.42 -2.15 29.72
CA ASN A 223 16.63 -2.25 30.95
C ASN A 223 15.41 -1.31 31.01
N MET A 224 15.27 -0.34 30.10
CA MET A 224 14.03 0.42 29.95
C MET A 224 13.06 -0.39 29.09
N ASN A 225 12.42 -1.37 29.73
CA ASN A 225 11.38 -2.25 29.20
C ASN A 225 10.24 -1.50 28.46
N ARG A 226 10.48 -1.08 27.21
CA ARG A 226 9.43 -0.79 26.22
C ARG A 226 9.43 -1.92 25.18
N PRO A 227 8.86 -3.11 25.52
CA PRO A 227 8.80 -4.26 24.62
C PRO A 227 8.01 -3.99 23.31
N GLU A 228 7.41 -2.81 23.18
CA GLU A 228 6.57 -2.38 22.05
C GLU A 228 7.32 -1.63 20.94
N ALA A 229 8.57 -1.20 21.17
CA ALA A 229 9.26 -0.31 20.22
C ALA A 229 9.75 -1.04 18.95
N LEU A 230 10.16 -2.31 19.06
CA LEU A 230 10.74 -3.09 17.96
C LEU A 230 9.97 -4.39 17.76
N SER A 231 9.38 -4.57 16.58
CA SER A 231 8.72 -5.82 16.21
C SER A 231 9.74 -6.96 16.12
N LYS A 232 9.55 -8.00 16.93
CA LYS A 232 10.40 -9.21 16.89
C LYS A 232 10.02 -10.18 15.77
N THR A 233 8.84 -10.01 15.18
CA THR A 233 8.33 -10.91 14.14
C THR A 233 8.23 -10.17 12.80
N LYS A 234 8.54 -10.91 11.72
CA LYS A 234 8.45 -10.42 10.34
C LYS A 234 6.99 -10.17 9.90
N TYR A 235 6.05 -10.94 10.44
CA TYR A 235 4.62 -10.84 10.14
C TYR A 235 3.82 -10.68 11.45
N ALA A 236 2.72 -9.94 11.38
CA ALA A 236 1.88 -9.64 12.54
C ALA A 236 1.02 -10.82 13.01
N THR A 237 0.62 -11.70 12.08
CA THR A 237 -0.31 -12.82 12.36
C THR A 237 0.30 -14.17 11.97
N SER A 238 -0.38 -15.24 12.38
CA SER A 238 0.05 -16.61 12.09
C SER A 238 0.00 -16.91 10.58
N ARG A 239 0.87 -17.81 10.11
CA ARG A 239 0.95 -18.20 8.69
C ARG A 239 -0.39 -18.72 8.15
N TRP A 240 -1.15 -19.45 8.97
CA TRP A 240 -2.45 -19.99 8.60
C TRP A 240 -3.52 -18.90 8.47
N GLU A 241 -3.52 -17.93 9.39
CA GLU A 241 -4.43 -16.80 9.36
C GLU A 241 -4.16 -15.86 8.17
N LEU A 242 -2.89 -15.69 7.78
CA LEU A 242 -2.51 -15.01 6.55
C LEU A 242 -3.08 -15.72 5.31
N LEU A 243 -2.92 -17.05 5.23
CA LEU A 243 -3.47 -17.83 4.11
C LEU A 243 -5.00 -17.71 4.05
N LYS A 244 -5.69 -17.85 5.19
CA LYS A 244 -7.15 -17.70 5.27
C LYS A 244 -7.61 -16.31 4.85
N THR A 245 -6.88 -15.26 5.25
CA THR A 245 -7.17 -13.88 4.87
C THR A 245 -6.97 -13.67 3.36
N CYS A 246 -5.88 -14.19 2.79
CA CYS A 246 -5.62 -14.16 1.34
C CYS A 246 -6.72 -14.91 0.56
N LEU A 247 -7.15 -16.09 1.01
CA LEU A 247 -8.27 -16.83 0.42
C LEU A 247 -9.57 -16.04 0.45
N THR A 248 -9.94 -15.49 1.61
CA THR A 248 -11.15 -14.68 1.77
C THR A 248 -11.14 -13.46 0.84
N ARG A 249 -9.97 -12.80 0.72
CA ARG A 249 -9.78 -11.67 -0.19
C ARG A 249 -9.98 -12.07 -1.65
N GLU A 250 -9.36 -13.17 -2.09
CA GLU A 250 -9.48 -13.63 -3.47
C GLU A 250 -10.92 -14.05 -3.80
N VAL A 251 -11.65 -14.71 -2.88
CA VAL A 251 -13.09 -15.01 -3.06
C VAL A 251 -13.90 -13.73 -3.25
N LEU A 252 -13.64 -12.70 -2.44
CA LEU A 252 -14.30 -11.41 -2.57
C LEU A 252 -14.00 -10.73 -3.91
N LEU A 253 -12.75 -10.80 -4.38
CA LEU A 253 -12.36 -10.25 -5.69
C LEU A 253 -13.04 -11.02 -6.85
N ILE A 254 -13.10 -12.35 -6.78
CA ILE A 254 -13.81 -13.17 -7.77
C ILE A 254 -15.30 -12.80 -7.81
N SER A 255 -15.93 -12.68 -6.64
CA SER A 255 -17.35 -12.29 -6.54
C SER A 255 -17.62 -10.89 -7.12
N ARG A 256 -16.75 -9.92 -6.85
CA ARG A 256 -16.87 -8.56 -7.43
C ARG A 256 -16.65 -8.55 -8.94
N GLN A 257 -15.84 -9.46 -9.47
CA GLN A 257 -15.60 -9.63 -10.91
C GLN A 257 -16.51 -10.70 -11.55
N ARG A 258 -17.65 -11.05 -10.93
CA ARG A 258 -18.59 -12.07 -11.43
C ARG A 258 -18.98 -11.92 -12.90
N PHE A 259 -19.08 -10.68 -13.39
CA PHE A 259 -19.44 -10.39 -14.78
C PHE A 259 -18.45 -11.04 -15.76
N LEU A 260 -17.14 -10.94 -15.50
CA LEU A 260 -16.11 -11.54 -16.35
C LEU A 260 -16.23 -13.07 -16.37
N TYR A 261 -16.41 -13.69 -15.20
CA TYR A 261 -16.54 -15.15 -15.09
C TYR A 261 -17.82 -15.69 -15.72
N ILE A 262 -18.94 -14.97 -15.57
CA ILE A 262 -20.21 -15.32 -16.24
C ILE A 262 -20.04 -15.21 -17.76
N PHE A 263 -19.48 -14.10 -18.24
CA PHE A 263 -19.24 -13.90 -19.67
C PHE A 263 -18.34 -14.99 -20.27
N LYS A 264 -17.25 -15.35 -19.59
CA LYS A 264 -16.37 -16.46 -20.00
C LYS A 264 -17.11 -17.80 -20.05
N THR A 265 -17.92 -18.09 -19.03
CA THR A 265 -18.72 -19.33 -19.01
C THR A 265 -19.71 -19.38 -20.18
N CYS A 266 -20.39 -18.26 -20.48
CA CYS A 266 -21.26 -18.15 -21.65
C CYS A 266 -20.50 -18.30 -22.97
N GLN A 267 -19.29 -17.73 -23.07
CA GLN A 267 -18.43 -17.88 -24.25
C GLN A 267 -18.04 -19.34 -24.49
N VAL A 268 -17.64 -20.07 -23.44
CA VAL A 268 -17.33 -21.51 -23.51
C VAL A 268 -18.56 -22.31 -23.96
N ALA A 269 -19.74 -22.00 -23.41
CA ALA A 269 -20.99 -22.65 -23.81
C ALA A 269 -21.34 -22.37 -25.30
N PHE A 270 -21.14 -21.13 -25.77
CA PHE A 270 -21.36 -20.75 -27.16
C PHE A 270 -20.41 -21.48 -28.12
N VAL A 271 -19.11 -21.54 -27.81
CA VAL A 271 -18.14 -22.29 -28.63
C VAL A 271 -18.42 -23.79 -28.59
N GLY A 272 -18.84 -24.31 -27.42
CA GLY A 272 -19.32 -25.69 -27.30
C GLY A 272 -20.50 -25.97 -28.25
N PHE A 273 -21.48 -25.07 -28.31
CA PHE A 273 -22.61 -25.18 -29.24
C PHE A 273 -22.18 -25.17 -30.71
N VAL A 274 -21.27 -24.27 -31.10
CA VAL A 274 -20.68 -24.25 -32.46
C VAL A 274 -19.94 -25.56 -32.76
N THR A 275 -19.23 -26.11 -31.78
CA THR A 275 -18.54 -27.40 -31.94
C THR A 275 -19.54 -28.53 -32.20
N CYS A 276 -20.69 -28.51 -31.52
CA CYS A 276 -21.75 -29.51 -31.70
C CYS A 276 -22.36 -29.48 -33.11
N THR A 277 -22.47 -28.31 -33.74
CA THR A 277 -23.02 -28.22 -35.11
C THR A 277 -22.04 -28.74 -36.17
N ILE A 278 -20.73 -28.57 -35.93
CA ILE A 278 -19.68 -29.06 -36.82
C ILE A 278 -19.51 -30.58 -36.70
N PHE A 279 -19.38 -31.06 -35.46
CA PHE A 279 -19.09 -32.46 -35.13
C PHE A 279 -20.35 -33.22 -34.67
N SER A 280 -21.48 -32.99 -35.34
CA SER A 280 -22.76 -33.60 -34.93
C SER A 280 -22.75 -35.12 -35.11
N ARG A 281 -23.33 -35.84 -34.14
CA ARG A 281 -23.52 -37.30 -34.16
C ARG A 281 -24.15 -37.82 -35.45
N SER A 282 -25.03 -37.06 -36.10
CA SER A 282 -25.67 -37.47 -37.36
C SER A 282 -24.72 -37.51 -38.55
N ARG A 283 -23.49 -37.00 -38.43
CA ARG A 283 -22.48 -36.95 -39.49
C ARG A 283 -21.27 -37.85 -39.25
N MET A 284 -21.10 -38.40 -38.04
CA MET A 284 -19.93 -39.19 -37.66
C MET A 284 -20.35 -40.56 -37.14
N HIS A 285 -20.35 -41.55 -38.02
CA HIS A 285 -20.62 -42.93 -37.63
C HIS A 285 -19.32 -43.62 -37.16
N PRO A 286 -19.39 -44.63 -36.29
CA PRO A 286 -18.22 -45.43 -35.95
C PRO A 286 -18.04 -46.51 -37.02
N GLY A 287 -17.12 -46.30 -37.97
CA GLY A 287 -16.86 -47.32 -39.00
C GLY A 287 -15.64 -47.07 -39.89
N SER A 288 -15.28 -45.83 -40.17
CA SER A 288 -14.16 -45.47 -41.06
C SER A 288 -12.98 -44.80 -40.33
N GLU A 289 -11.76 -44.98 -40.83
CA GLU A 289 -10.55 -44.29 -40.35
C GLU A 289 -10.68 -42.76 -40.44
N THR A 290 -11.37 -42.26 -41.48
CA THR A 290 -11.67 -40.83 -41.64
C THR A 290 -12.55 -40.28 -40.52
N GLU A 291 -13.53 -41.04 -40.04
CA GLU A 291 -14.39 -40.64 -38.93
C GLU A 291 -13.64 -40.70 -37.60
N GLY A 292 -12.75 -41.68 -37.42
CA GLY A 292 -11.82 -41.74 -36.28
C GLY A 292 -10.94 -40.50 -36.17
N ASN A 293 -10.41 -40.01 -37.29
CA ASN A 293 -9.63 -38.76 -37.34
C ASN A 293 -10.48 -37.53 -36.96
N LEU A 294 -11.77 -37.50 -37.31
CA LEU A 294 -12.68 -36.40 -36.92
C LEU A 294 -12.96 -36.39 -35.41
N TYR A 295 -13.13 -37.56 -34.77
CA TYR A 295 -13.22 -37.65 -33.31
C TYR A 295 -11.94 -37.17 -32.62
N LEU A 296 -10.77 -37.56 -33.13
CA LEU A 296 -9.48 -37.09 -32.61
C LEU A 296 -9.35 -35.56 -32.76
N ALA A 297 -9.76 -35.01 -33.90
CA ALA A 297 -9.75 -33.58 -34.16
C ALA A 297 -10.69 -32.82 -33.19
N CYS A 298 -11.86 -33.37 -32.88
CA CYS A 298 -12.79 -32.79 -31.92
C CYS A 298 -12.21 -32.76 -30.50
N LEU A 299 -11.59 -33.86 -30.05
CA LEU A 299 -10.91 -33.94 -28.74
C LEU A 299 -9.75 -32.95 -28.65
N PHE A 300 -8.93 -32.88 -29.71
CA PHE A 300 -7.83 -31.93 -29.80
C PHE A 300 -8.34 -30.48 -29.74
N PHE A 301 -9.39 -30.16 -30.50
CA PHE A 301 -10.02 -28.84 -30.48
C PHE A 301 -10.53 -28.47 -29.10
N GLY A 302 -11.18 -29.39 -28.39
CA GLY A 302 -11.65 -29.15 -27.02
C GLY A 302 -10.52 -28.88 -26.04
N LEU A 303 -9.42 -29.64 -26.12
CA LEU A 303 -8.24 -29.41 -25.29
C LEU A 303 -7.63 -28.03 -25.57
N VAL A 304 -7.44 -27.69 -26.85
CA VAL A 304 -6.90 -26.39 -27.27
C VAL A 304 -7.81 -25.25 -26.82
N HIS A 305 -9.13 -25.40 -26.95
CA HIS A 305 -10.08 -24.38 -26.53
C HIS A 305 -10.01 -24.08 -25.02
N ILE A 306 -10.01 -25.13 -24.17
CA ILE A 306 -9.89 -24.97 -22.72
C ILE A 306 -8.55 -24.32 -22.36
N LEU A 307 -7.45 -24.72 -23.02
CA LEU A 307 -6.13 -24.13 -22.80
C LEU A 307 -6.12 -22.63 -23.13
N PHE A 308 -6.66 -22.23 -24.29
CA PHE A 308 -6.72 -20.82 -24.70
C PHE A 308 -7.64 -19.99 -23.80
N ASN A 309 -8.73 -20.56 -23.28
CA ASN A 309 -9.61 -19.84 -22.36
C ASN A 309 -8.88 -19.44 -21.05
N GLY A 310 -7.92 -20.26 -20.60
CA GLY A 310 -7.05 -19.96 -19.46
C GLY A 310 -6.15 -18.72 -19.66
N PHE A 311 -5.72 -18.43 -20.90
CA PHE A 311 -4.84 -17.29 -21.18
C PHE A 311 -5.44 -15.94 -20.82
N SER A 312 -6.76 -15.78 -20.90
CA SER A 312 -7.43 -14.53 -20.54
C SER A 312 -7.27 -14.16 -19.05
N GLU A 313 -6.93 -15.12 -18.17
CA GLU A 313 -6.64 -14.83 -16.76
C GLU A 313 -5.24 -14.27 -16.53
N LEU A 314 -4.32 -14.47 -17.49
CA LEU A 314 -2.95 -13.99 -17.40
C LEU A 314 -2.91 -12.46 -17.39
N SER A 315 -3.70 -11.81 -18.26
CA SER A 315 -3.78 -10.34 -18.31
C SER A 315 -4.30 -9.76 -16.99
N LEU A 316 -5.29 -10.41 -16.37
CA LEU A 316 -5.82 -10.02 -15.07
C LEU A 316 -4.77 -10.19 -13.96
N LEU A 317 -3.97 -11.26 -14.02
CA LEU A 317 -2.88 -11.48 -13.08
C LEU A 317 -1.81 -10.38 -13.21
N MET A 318 -1.44 -10.02 -14.44
CA MET A 318 -0.46 -8.95 -14.70
C MET A 318 -0.91 -7.62 -14.11
N PHE A 319 -2.20 -7.28 -14.23
CA PHE A 319 -2.74 -6.05 -13.63
C PHE A 319 -2.67 -6.05 -12.09
N ARG A 320 -2.67 -7.23 -11.44
CA ARG A 320 -2.62 -7.37 -9.98
C ARG A 320 -1.19 -7.40 -9.42
N LEU A 321 -0.19 -7.72 -10.23
CA LEU A 321 1.20 -7.84 -9.79
C LEU A 321 1.78 -6.60 -9.09
N PRO A 322 1.54 -5.35 -9.55
CA PRO A 322 2.06 -4.17 -8.86
C PRO A 322 1.58 -4.06 -7.40
N VAL A 323 0.30 -4.38 -7.15
CA VAL A 323 -0.27 -4.39 -5.79
C VAL A 323 0.33 -5.51 -4.95
N PHE A 324 0.53 -6.70 -5.57
CA PHE A 324 1.19 -7.82 -4.91
C PHE A 324 2.62 -7.47 -4.48
N TYR A 325 3.43 -6.88 -5.35
CA TYR A 325 4.80 -6.49 -5.01
C TYR A 325 4.83 -5.45 -3.90
N LYS A 326 3.98 -4.41 -3.99
CA LYS A 326 3.82 -3.41 -2.94
C LYS A 326 3.53 -4.07 -1.57
N GLN A 327 2.57 -4.98 -1.51
CA GLN A 327 2.16 -5.62 -0.25
C GLN A 327 3.21 -6.62 0.27
N ARG A 328 3.86 -7.37 -0.62
CA ARG A 328 4.94 -8.30 -0.28
C ARG A 328 6.14 -7.57 0.29
N ASP A 329 6.57 -6.49 -0.36
CA ASP A 329 7.76 -5.72 0.03
C ASP A 329 7.51 -4.97 1.33
N ASN A 330 6.26 -4.56 1.56
CA ASN A 330 5.80 -4.09 2.86
C ASN A 330 5.52 -5.22 3.86
N LEU A 331 5.83 -6.50 3.62
CA LEU A 331 5.63 -7.57 4.61
C LEU A 331 4.17 -7.77 5.09
N PHE A 332 3.16 -7.46 4.26
CA PHE A 332 1.76 -7.70 4.62
C PHE A 332 1.45 -9.20 4.67
N HIS A 333 1.95 -9.93 3.67
CA HIS A 333 1.84 -11.37 3.58
C HIS A 333 3.04 -11.95 2.82
N PRO A 334 3.43 -13.20 3.08
CA PRO A 334 4.45 -13.87 2.27
C PRO A 334 3.93 -14.16 0.86
N ALA A 335 4.86 -14.33 -0.09
CA ALA A 335 4.52 -14.61 -1.49
C ALA A 335 3.71 -15.91 -1.65
N TRP A 336 4.10 -16.97 -0.93
CA TRP A 336 3.43 -18.27 -1.03
C TRP A 336 1.96 -18.23 -0.59
N ALA A 337 1.60 -17.40 0.40
CA ALA A 337 0.22 -17.34 0.90
C ALA A 337 -0.72 -16.76 -0.17
N TRP A 338 -0.23 -15.77 -0.93
CA TRP A 338 -0.96 -15.23 -2.06
C TRP A 338 -1.02 -16.21 -3.22
N SER A 339 0.12 -16.77 -3.64
CA SER A 339 0.19 -17.70 -4.78
C SER A 339 -0.66 -18.94 -4.55
N LEU A 340 -0.61 -19.52 -3.34
CA LEU A 340 -1.41 -20.70 -2.99
C LEU A 340 -2.91 -20.37 -2.97
N ALA A 341 -3.30 -19.24 -2.39
CA ALA A 341 -4.71 -18.82 -2.38
C ALA A 341 -5.26 -18.59 -3.80
N SER A 342 -4.49 -17.92 -4.66
CA SER A 342 -4.87 -17.69 -6.06
C SER A 342 -4.92 -18.98 -6.88
N PHE A 343 -4.03 -19.94 -6.62
CA PHE A 343 -4.04 -21.24 -7.30
C PHE A 343 -5.25 -22.10 -6.87
N LEU A 344 -5.48 -22.25 -5.57
CA LEU A 344 -6.54 -23.10 -5.03
C LEU A 344 -7.94 -22.66 -5.48
N LEU A 345 -8.18 -21.34 -5.59
CA LEU A 345 -9.49 -20.83 -6.01
C LEU A 345 -9.74 -20.92 -7.51
N ARG A 346 -8.71 -21.14 -8.33
CA ARG A 346 -8.88 -21.34 -9.78
C ARG A 346 -9.33 -22.76 -10.12
N ILE A 347 -8.91 -23.76 -9.35
CA ILE A 347 -9.26 -25.17 -9.60
C ILE A 347 -10.78 -25.38 -9.67
N PRO A 348 -11.60 -24.93 -8.69
CA PRO A 348 -13.05 -25.09 -8.78
C PRO A 348 -13.67 -24.40 -10.01
N TYR A 349 -13.16 -23.24 -10.39
CA TYR A 349 -13.66 -22.52 -11.56
C TYR A 349 -13.34 -23.25 -12.86
N SER A 350 -12.11 -23.75 -13.02
CA SER A 350 -11.73 -24.57 -14.19
C SER A 350 -12.55 -25.86 -14.27
N ILE A 351 -12.92 -26.47 -13.14
CA ILE A 351 -13.83 -27.63 -13.10
C ILE A 351 -15.21 -27.25 -13.64
N VAL A 352 -15.77 -26.10 -13.24
CA VAL A 352 -17.07 -25.63 -13.75
C VAL A 352 -17.02 -25.44 -15.27
N GLU A 353 -15.98 -24.79 -15.80
CA GLU A 353 -15.83 -24.60 -17.26
C GLU A 353 -15.72 -25.94 -18.00
N ALA A 354 -14.93 -26.88 -17.47
CA ALA A 354 -14.78 -28.21 -18.06
C ALA A 354 -16.08 -29.01 -18.03
N VAL A 355 -16.86 -28.93 -16.94
CA VAL A 355 -18.17 -29.58 -16.82
C VAL A 355 -19.16 -28.99 -17.83
N VAL A 356 -19.20 -27.66 -17.99
CA VAL A 356 -20.08 -27.00 -18.97
C VAL A 356 -19.72 -27.43 -20.40
N TRP A 357 -18.43 -27.38 -20.75
CA TRP A 357 -17.95 -27.82 -22.06
C TRP A 357 -18.32 -29.28 -22.34
N THR A 358 -18.00 -30.17 -21.40
CA THR A 358 -18.23 -31.61 -21.54
C THR A 358 -19.72 -31.91 -21.65
N SER A 359 -20.56 -31.27 -20.84
CA SER A 359 -22.01 -31.50 -20.87
C SER A 359 -22.64 -31.16 -22.23
N ILE A 360 -22.13 -30.12 -22.90
CA ILE A 360 -22.64 -29.69 -24.21
C ILE A 360 -22.11 -30.59 -25.33
N VAL A 361 -20.79 -30.84 -25.34
CA VAL A 361 -20.11 -31.49 -26.46
C VAL A 361 -20.24 -33.01 -26.39
N TYR A 362 -20.24 -33.61 -25.19
CA TYR A 362 -20.19 -35.06 -25.02
C TYR A 362 -21.35 -35.80 -25.70
N TYR A 363 -22.57 -35.40 -25.36
CA TYR A 363 -23.80 -36.03 -25.86
C TYR A 363 -24.09 -35.67 -27.31
N SER A 364 -23.75 -34.44 -27.73
CA SER A 364 -24.04 -33.94 -29.07
C SER A 364 -23.14 -34.56 -30.14
N VAL A 365 -21.88 -34.80 -29.80
CA VAL A 365 -20.90 -35.46 -30.69
C VAL A 365 -21.11 -36.98 -30.70
N GLY A 366 -21.64 -37.54 -29.60
CA GLY A 366 -21.88 -38.98 -29.49
C GLY A 366 -20.63 -39.76 -29.12
N PHE A 367 -19.84 -39.24 -28.17
CA PHE A 367 -18.74 -40.00 -27.57
C PHE A 367 -19.25 -41.26 -26.84
N SER A 368 -18.32 -42.14 -26.42
CA SER A 368 -18.64 -43.44 -25.81
C SER A 368 -19.73 -43.31 -24.73
N PRO A 369 -20.85 -44.06 -24.82
CA PRO A 369 -21.94 -43.93 -23.85
C PRO A 369 -21.64 -44.59 -22.49
N GLU A 370 -20.58 -45.38 -22.39
CA GLU A 370 -20.24 -46.12 -21.17
C GLU A 370 -19.51 -45.23 -20.15
N ILE A 371 -20.05 -45.15 -18.93
CA ILE A 371 -19.43 -44.43 -17.80
C ILE A 371 -18.33 -45.28 -17.15
N TRP A 372 -18.40 -46.61 -17.32
CA TRP A 372 -17.45 -47.60 -16.81
C TRP A 372 -17.18 -48.62 -17.91
N ARG A 373 -15.90 -48.93 -18.13
CA ARG A 373 -15.46 -50.11 -18.90
C ARG A 373 -15.46 -51.34 -18.01
#